data_AF-E3RRK5-F1
#
_entry.id   AF-E3RRK5-F1
#
_cell.length_a   1.000
_cell.length_b   1.000
_cell.length_c   1.000
_cell.angle_alpha   90.00
_cell.angle_beta   90.00
_cell.angle_gamma   90.00
#
_symmetry.space_group_name_H-M   'P 1'
#
loop_
_entity.id
_entity.type
_entity.pdbx_description
1 polymer ?
#
loop_
_entity_poly.entity_id
_entity_poly.type
_entity_poly.pdbx_seq_one_letter_code
_entity_poly.pdbx_strand_id
1 'polypeptide(L)'
;MKLISFLTPACLLGIAASVDMSRYTPKGSGVDVGFQSFLKELYASAEDPAATTTFTDFFTENGKLIVVENIAVGANEIIALKQALLPTAGTKHWNHLPNITTVSSETSAQKTYQVLGVIESRFDGGNCSQA
;
A
#
# COMPACT_ATOMS: atom_id res chain seq x y z
N MET A 1 -22.37 -3.76 49.31
CA MET A 1 -21.58 -3.03 48.30
C MET A 1 -21.36 -3.95 47.11
N LYS A 2 -21.94 -3.63 45.95
CA LYS A 2 -21.77 -4.40 44.71
C LYS A 2 -20.62 -3.79 43.90
N LEU A 3 -19.53 -4.53 43.73
CA LEU A 3 -18.43 -4.15 42.84
C LEU A 3 -18.82 -4.54 41.41
N ILE A 4 -18.95 -3.56 40.53
CA ILE A 4 -19.18 -3.76 39.10
C ILE A 4 -17.78 -3.85 38.47
N SER A 5 -17.38 -5.05 38.05
CA SER A 5 -16.17 -5.25 37.24
C SER A 5 -16.46 -4.82 35.80
N PHE A 6 -15.86 -3.72 35.37
CA PHE A 6 -15.80 -3.36 33.95
C PHE A 6 -14.59 -4.07 33.32
N LEU A 7 -14.84 -5.15 32.59
CA LEU A 7 -13.89 -5.70 31.63
C LEU A 7 -13.90 -4.77 30.40
N THR A 8 -12.93 -3.88 30.32
CA THR A 8 -12.69 -3.09 29.10
C THR A 8 -12.03 -4.02 28.07
N PRO A 9 -12.63 -4.23 26.88
CA PRO A 9 -11.92 -4.92 25.81
C PRO A 9 -10.81 -3.97 25.35
N ALA A 10 -9.56 -4.32 25.63
CA ALA A 10 -8.44 -3.68 24.98
C ALA A 10 -8.52 -4.06 23.50
N CYS A 11 -9.06 -3.17 22.67
CA CYS A 11 -8.90 -3.27 21.23
C CYS A 11 -7.40 -3.32 20.96
N LEU A 12 -6.92 -4.48 20.51
CA LEU A 12 -5.62 -4.64 19.87
C LEU A 12 -5.68 -3.78 18.60
N LEU A 13 -5.38 -2.50 18.73
CA LEU A 13 -5.07 -1.64 17.61
C LEU A 13 -3.85 -2.27 16.95
N GLY A 14 -4.06 -2.94 15.83
CA GLY A 14 -3.00 -3.39 14.96
C GLY A 14 -2.08 -2.20 14.72
N ILE A 15 -0.79 -2.38 15.01
CA ILE A 15 0.22 -1.35 14.79
C ILE A 15 0.31 -1.23 13.27
N ALA A 16 -0.41 -0.28 12.68
CA ALA A 16 -0.30 -0.01 11.26
C ALA A 16 1.17 0.35 11.00
N ALA A 17 1.87 -0.48 10.23
CA ALA A 17 3.21 -0.15 9.77
C ALA A 17 3.11 1.20 9.05
N SER A 18 3.74 2.23 9.61
CA SER A 18 3.71 3.55 8.99
C SER A 18 4.67 3.57 7.81
N VAL A 19 4.15 3.73 6.60
CA VAL A 19 4.96 3.95 5.38
C VAL A 19 5.86 5.17 5.61
N ASP A 20 7.16 5.02 5.33
CA ASP A 20 8.12 6.11 5.43
C ASP A 20 7.98 7.04 4.22
N MET A 21 7.39 8.20 4.47
CA MET A 21 7.19 9.26 3.48
C MET A 21 8.27 10.35 3.56
N SER A 22 9.34 10.17 4.34
CA SER A 22 10.36 11.21 4.58
C SER A 22 11.07 11.71 3.32
N ARG A 23 11.12 10.86 2.28
CA ARG A 23 11.73 11.17 0.99
C ARG A 23 10.72 11.64 -0.06
N TYR A 24 9.42 11.57 0.23
CA TYR A 24 8.39 12.01 -0.69
C TYR A 24 8.57 13.49 -1.01
N THR A 25 8.71 13.80 -2.29
CA THR A 25 8.87 15.15 -2.80
C THR A 25 7.98 15.33 -4.03
N PRO A 26 6.92 16.17 -3.95
CA PRO A 26 6.19 16.56 -5.14
C PRO A 26 7.07 17.49 -5.97
N LYS A 27 7.25 17.20 -7.26
CA LYS A 27 8.10 17.98 -8.17
C LYS A 27 7.25 18.63 -9.26
N GLY A 28 7.36 19.95 -9.36
CA GLY A 28 6.64 20.76 -10.33
C GLY A 28 5.24 21.16 -9.85
N SER A 29 4.56 21.97 -10.66
CA SER A 29 3.18 22.37 -10.43
C SER A 29 2.21 21.24 -10.79
N GLY A 30 1.11 21.11 -10.05
CA GLY A 30 -0.03 20.25 -10.41
C GLY A 30 -0.18 18.95 -9.61
N VAL A 31 0.81 18.58 -8.78
CA VAL A 31 0.63 17.48 -7.82
C VAL A 31 -0.35 17.94 -6.74
N ASP A 32 -1.46 17.21 -6.57
CA ASP A 32 -2.49 17.60 -5.61
C ASP A 32 -1.97 17.50 -4.17
N VAL A 33 -2.32 18.48 -3.33
CA VAL A 33 -1.90 18.52 -1.92
C VAL A 33 -2.33 17.29 -1.13
N GLY A 34 -3.43 16.66 -1.52
CA GLY A 34 -3.94 15.43 -0.89
C GLY A 34 -3.27 14.14 -1.39
N PHE A 35 -2.49 14.20 -2.48
CA PHE A 35 -1.94 13.00 -3.11
C PHE A 35 -0.93 12.28 -2.20
N GLN A 36 -0.16 13.00 -1.39
CA GLN A 36 0.77 12.40 -0.44
C GLN A 36 0.06 11.51 0.58
N SER A 37 -1.07 11.97 1.13
CA SER A 37 -1.86 11.19 2.09
C SER A 37 -2.48 9.96 1.44
N PHE A 38 -3.07 10.13 0.25
CA PHE A 38 -3.60 9.02 -0.55
C PHE A 38 -2.53 7.95 -0.81
N LEU A 39 -1.35 8.36 -1.27
CA LEU A 39 -0.24 7.45 -1.57
C LEU A 39 0.23 6.69 -0.33
N LYS A 40 0.31 7.39 0.82
CA LYS A 40 0.70 6.79 2.09
C LYS A 40 -0.27 5.68 2.51
N GLU A 41 -1.58 5.92 2.39
CA GLU A 41 -2.59 4.92 2.77
C GLU A 41 -2.62 3.74 1.80
N LEU A 42 -2.50 4.01 0.49
CA LEU A 42 -2.39 2.96 -0.53
C LEU A 42 -1.19 2.05 -0.24
N TYR A 43 -0.01 2.62 -0.01
CA TYR A 43 1.19 1.83 0.30
C TYR A 43 1.09 1.10 1.63
N ALA A 44 0.49 1.72 2.67
CA ALA A 44 0.29 1.03 3.95
C ALA A 44 -0.57 -0.23 3.77
N SER A 45 -1.62 -0.14 2.96
CA SER A 45 -2.45 -1.30 2.65
C SER A 45 -1.79 -2.28 1.68
N ALA A 46 -0.87 -1.83 0.83
CA ALA A 46 -0.10 -2.73 -0.05
C ALA A 46 0.94 -3.54 0.73
N GLU A 47 1.54 -2.94 1.76
CA GLU A 47 2.61 -3.50 2.59
C GLU A 47 2.12 -4.40 3.72
N ASP A 48 0.84 -4.31 4.09
CA ASP A 48 0.21 -5.24 5.03
C ASP A 48 -0.15 -6.56 4.31
N PRO A 49 0.49 -7.70 4.63
CA PRO A 49 0.19 -8.97 3.99
C PRO A 49 -1.26 -9.41 4.18
N ALA A 50 -1.90 -9.05 5.30
CA ALA A 50 -3.26 -9.44 5.64
C ALA A 50 -4.33 -8.56 4.99
N ALA A 51 -3.96 -7.38 4.48
CA ALA A 51 -4.90 -6.46 3.85
C ALA A 51 -5.54 -7.07 2.60
N THR A 52 -6.88 -7.05 2.57
CA THR A 52 -7.69 -7.45 1.42
C THR A 52 -8.56 -6.29 0.96
N THR A 53 -9.77 -6.15 1.51
CA THR A 53 -10.74 -5.11 1.12
C THR A 53 -10.15 -3.70 1.23
N THR A 54 -9.40 -3.43 2.30
CA THR A 54 -8.71 -2.15 2.50
C THR A 54 -7.73 -1.80 1.38
N PHE A 55 -7.20 -2.80 0.65
CA PHE A 55 -6.35 -2.56 -0.51
C PHE A 55 -7.18 -2.37 -1.79
N THR A 56 -8.23 -3.16 -1.99
CA THR A 56 -9.07 -3.05 -3.19
C THR A 56 -9.95 -1.81 -3.22
N ASP A 57 -10.22 -1.18 -2.07
CA ASP A 57 -11.00 0.08 -1.98
C ASP A 57 -10.32 1.26 -2.70
N PHE A 58 -9.02 1.15 -3.01
CA PHE A 58 -8.29 2.14 -3.83
C PHE A 58 -8.54 2.01 -5.34
N PHE A 59 -9.26 0.97 -5.77
CA PHE A 59 -9.50 0.67 -7.18
C PHE A 59 -10.98 0.85 -7.53
N THR A 60 -11.26 1.28 -8.75
CA THR A 60 -12.63 1.20 -9.29
C THR A 60 -13.02 -0.25 -9.54
N GLU A 61 -14.31 -0.52 -9.78
CA GLU A 61 -14.83 -1.88 -10.03
C GLU A 61 -14.03 -2.66 -11.08
N ASN A 62 -13.63 -1.99 -12.16
CA ASN A 62 -12.79 -2.54 -13.24
C ASN A 62 -11.35 -2.00 -13.23
N GLY A 63 -10.88 -1.55 -12.06
CA GLY A 63 -9.53 -1.06 -11.84
C GLY A 63 -8.49 -2.15 -12.12
N LYS A 64 -7.26 -1.72 -12.38
CA LYS A 64 -6.16 -2.63 -12.73
C LYS A 64 -4.96 -2.42 -11.83
N LEU A 65 -4.37 -3.52 -11.38
CA LEU A 65 -3.01 -3.55 -10.85
C LEU A 65 -2.13 -4.22 -11.91
N ILE A 66 -1.06 -3.52 -12.31
CA ILE A 66 -0.10 -4.03 -13.29
C ILE A 66 1.28 -4.01 -12.64
N VAL A 67 1.91 -5.18 -12.55
CA VAL A 67 3.27 -5.34 -12.02
C VAL A 67 4.10 -6.04 -13.08
N VAL A 68 4.90 -5.25 -13.80
CA VAL A 68 5.66 -5.65 -14.99
C VAL A 68 4.71 -6.23 -16.06
N GLU A 69 4.68 -7.55 -16.22
CA GLU A 69 3.84 -8.28 -17.19
C GLU A 69 2.57 -8.89 -16.58
N ASN A 70 2.45 -8.86 -15.25
CA ASN A 70 1.28 -9.38 -14.55
C ASN A 70 0.18 -8.34 -14.52
N ILE A 71 -0.96 -8.64 -15.14
CA ILE A 71 -2.13 -7.77 -15.19
C ILE A 71 -3.24 -8.43 -14.37
N ALA A 72 -3.73 -7.72 -13.36
CA ALA A 72 -4.89 -8.12 -12.56
C ALA A 72 -6.02 -7.10 -12.74
N VAL A 73 -7.23 -7.56 -13.03
CA VAL A 73 -8.41 -6.71 -13.24
C VAL A 73 -9.49 -7.03 -12.22
N GLY A 74 -9.98 -6.00 -11.54
CA GLY A 74 -10.99 -6.13 -10.50
C GLY A 74 -10.46 -6.75 -9.19
N ALA A 75 -11.27 -6.65 -8.14
CA ALA A 75 -10.83 -6.90 -6.76
C ALA A 75 -10.22 -8.31 -6.55
N ASN A 76 -10.85 -9.36 -7.08
CA ASN A 76 -10.42 -10.74 -6.86
C ASN A 76 -9.03 -11.02 -7.45
N GLU A 77 -8.79 -10.59 -8.69
CA GLU A 77 -7.48 -10.78 -9.34
C GLU A 77 -6.41 -9.91 -8.69
N ILE A 78 -6.77 -8.67 -8.27
CA ILE A 78 -5.85 -7.75 -7.59
C ILE A 78 -5.37 -8.35 -6.26
N ILE A 79 -6.26 -8.96 -5.47
CA ILE A 79 -5.88 -9.64 -4.24
C ILE A 79 -5.04 -10.87 -4.51
N ALA A 80 -5.39 -11.69 -5.52
CA ALA A 80 -4.59 -12.85 -5.88
C ALA A 80 -3.16 -12.45 -6.28
N LEU A 81 -3.00 -11.40 -7.09
CA LEU A 81 -1.69 -10.87 -7.46
C LEU A 81 -0.94 -10.32 -6.25
N LYS A 82 -1.60 -9.52 -5.39
CA LYS A 82 -0.99 -9.01 -4.15
C LYS A 82 -0.47 -10.16 -3.27
N GLN A 83 -1.24 -11.22 -3.09
CA GLN A 83 -0.85 -12.35 -2.23
C GLN A 83 0.25 -13.22 -2.86
N ALA A 84 0.33 -13.30 -4.19
CA ALA A 84 1.46 -13.93 -4.86
C ALA A 84 2.76 -13.13 -4.66
N LEU A 85 2.63 -11.80 -4.65
CA LEU A 85 3.74 -10.86 -4.50
C LEU A 85 4.21 -10.69 -3.04
N LEU A 86 3.27 -10.63 -2.09
CA LEU A 86 3.46 -10.53 -0.65
C LEU A 86 2.58 -11.57 0.07
N PRO A 87 3.09 -12.80 0.28
CA PRO A 87 2.31 -13.89 0.86
C PRO A 87 1.82 -13.60 2.28
N THR A 88 0.56 -13.97 2.56
CA THR A 88 -0.12 -13.73 3.86
C THR A 88 0.52 -14.47 5.03
N ALA A 89 1.06 -15.67 4.79
CA ALA A 89 1.74 -16.50 5.79
C ALA A 89 3.25 -16.19 5.88
N GLY A 90 3.71 -15.12 5.22
CA GLY A 90 5.07 -14.99 4.74
C GLY A 90 6.11 -14.50 5.74
N THR A 91 7.35 -14.89 5.47
CA THR A 91 8.59 -14.29 5.98
C THR A 91 9.04 -13.08 5.16
N LYS A 92 8.30 -12.74 4.10
CA LYS A 92 8.62 -11.64 3.18
C LYS A 92 7.98 -10.35 3.67
N HIS A 93 8.75 -9.27 3.65
CA HIS A 93 8.34 -7.92 4.00
C HIS A 93 8.63 -6.97 2.86
N TRP A 94 7.73 -6.01 2.66
CA TRP A 94 7.85 -4.98 1.65
C TRP A 94 7.66 -3.60 2.23
N ASN A 95 8.53 -2.67 1.83
CA ASN A 95 8.41 -1.27 2.16
C ASN A 95 8.57 -0.45 0.87
N HIS A 96 7.60 0.41 0.58
CA HIS A 96 7.71 1.44 -0.44
C HIS A 96 8.37 2.67 0.18
N LEU A 97 9.43 3.15 -0.47
CA LEU A 97 10.16 4.36 -0.12
C LEU A 97 9.98 5.36 -1.28
N PRO A 98 8.85 6.09 -1.33
CA PRO A 98 8.60 7.05 -2.40
C PRO A 98 9.59 8.22 -2.32
N ASN A 99 10.00 8.71 -3.49
CA ASN A 99 10.88 9.85 -3.66
C ASN A 99 10.16 10.92 -4.49
N ILE A 100 10.47 11.04 -5.78
CA ILE A 100 9.92 12.10 -6.63
C ILE A 100 8.54 11.71 -7.14
N THR A 101 7.55 12.59 -6.93
CA THR A 101 6.23 12.49 -7.56
C THR A 101 6.02 13.62 -8.55
N THR A 102 5.58 13.29 -9.77
CA THR A 102 5.22 14.24 -10.82
C THR A 102 3.84 13.92 -11.39
N VAL A 103 3.21 14.90 -12.03
CA VAL A 103 2.05 14.64 -12.91
C VAL A 103 2.59 14.25 -14.29
N SER A 104 2.22 13.06 -14.75
CA SER A 104 2.58 12.55 -16.09
C SER A 104 1.60 13.07 -17.15
N SER A 105 0.32 13.10 -16.82
CA SER A 105 -0.74 13.65 -17.67
C SER A 105 -1.95 14.07 -16.84
N GLU A 106 -2.73 15.02 -17.35
CA GLU A 106 -3.96 15.48 -16.74
C GLU A 106 -4.97 15.87 -17.82
N THR A 107 -6.22 15.48 -17.61
CA THR A 107 -7.41 15.87 -18.37
C THR A 107 -8.48 16.31 -17.37
N SER A 108 -9.62 16.81 -17.85
CA SER A 108 -10.74 17.17 -16.98
C SER A 108 -11.35 15.98 -16.21
N ALA A 109 -11.09 14.74 -16.65
CA ALA A 109 -11.66 13.53 -16.05
C ALA A 109 -10.64 12.64 -15.34
N GLN A 110 -9.34 12.79 -15.61
CA GLN A 110 -8.29 11.91 -15.10
C GLN A 110 -6.99 12.66 -14.88
N LYS A 111 -6.27 12.27 -13.83
CA LYS A 111 -4.91 12.71 -13.54
C LYS A 111 -4.03 11.49 -13.32
N THR A 112 -2.89 11.43 -14.01
CA THR A 112 -1.93 10.35 -13.89
C THR A 112 -0.69 10.85 -13.16
N TYR A 113 -0.40 10.21 -12.04
CA TYR A 113 0.79 10.46 -11.25
C TYR A 113 1.89 9.47 -11.61
N GLN A 114 3.13 9.95 -11.66
CA GLN A 114 4.32 9.10 -11.70
C GLN A 114 5.07 9.26 -10.37
N VAL A 115 5.27 8.13 -9.69
CA VAL A 115 6.00 8.07 -8.42
C VAL A 115 7.29 7.28 -8.66
N LEU A 116 8.43 7.95 -8.52
CA LEU A 116 9.73 7.31 -8.46
C LEU A 116 10.01 6.93 -7.01
N GLY A 117 10.43 5.70 -6.75
CA GLY A 117 10.76 5.24 -5.41
C GLY A 117 11.62 3.98 -5.43
N VAL A 118 11.87 3.46 -4.23
CA VAL A 118 12.50 2.16 -4.01
C VAL A 118 11.47 1.25 -3.36
N ILE A 119 11.45 -0.02 -3.76
CA ILE A 119 10.77 -1.07 -3.01
C ILE A 119 11.86 -1.88 -2.32
N GLU A 120 11.87 -1.86 -0.99
CA GLU A 120 12.75 -2.71 -0.20
C GLU A 120 12.06 -4.04 0.07
N SER A 121 12.76 -5.15 -0.20
CA SER A 121 12.31 -6.50 0.12
C SER A 121 13.19 -7.11 1.19
N ARG A 122 12.59 -7.61 2.26
CA ARG A 122 13.29 -8.33 3.34
C ARG A 122 12.66 -9.69 3.53
N PHE A 123 13.47 -10.67 3.94
CA PHE A 123 13.02 -12.04 4.19
C PHE A 123 13.52 -12.51 5.56
N ASP A 124 12.62 -13.00 6.40
CA ASP A 124 13.00 -13.61 7.67
C ASP A 124 13.71 -14.94 7.39
N GLY A 125 14.95 -15.07 7.89
CA GLY A 125 15.69 -16.34 7.87
C GLY A 125 16.21 -16.83 6.50
N GLY A 126 16.33 -15.96 5.49
CA GLY A 126 16.81 -16.32 4.14
C GLY A 126 17.93 -15.40 3.59
N ASN A 127 18.41 -15.68 2.38
CA ASN A 127 19.26 -14.77 1.60
C ASN A 127 18.41 -14.00 0.57
N CYS A 128 18.82 -12.79 0.18
CA CYS A 128 18.03 -11.89 -0.68
C CYS A 128 17.85 -12.38 -2.13
N SER A 129 18.29 -13.59 -2.49
CA SER A 129 18.15 -14.15 -3.85
C SER A 129 16.73 -14.62 -4.19
N GLN A 130 15.76 -14.40 -3.29
CA GLN A 130 14.34 -14.71 -3.48
C GLN A 130 13.52 -13.47 -3.88
N ALA A 131 14.18 -12.33 -4.05
CA ALA A 131 13.56 -11.07 -4.50
C ALA A 131 13.26 -11.08 -6.00
#